data_AF-A0A969L3K0-F1
#
_entry.id   AF-A0A969L3K0-F1
#
_cell.length_a   1.000
_cell.length_b   1.000
_cell.length_c   1.000
_cell.angle_alpha   90.00
_cell.angle_beta   90.00
_cell.angle_gamma   90.00
#
_symmetry.space_group_name_H-M   'P 1'
#
loop_
_entity.id
_entity.type
_entity.pdbx_description
1 polymer ?
#
loop_
_entity_poly.entity_id
_entity_poly.type
_entity_poly.pdbx_seq_one_letter_code
_entity_poly.pdbx_strand_id
1 'polypeptide(L)' 'VGRIVAKPVAQGEEVVVRKMMTLSLVFDHRLADGAPAARFLDYICELIEEPYLLFLTTR' A
#
# COMPACT_ATOMS: atom_id res chain seq x y z
N VAL A 1 -1.26 -9.67 6.52
CA VAL A 1 -2.24 -8.77 5.86
C VAL A 1 -3.50 -8.73 6.70
N GLY A 2 -4.06 -7.53 6.94
CA GLY A 2 -5.29 -7.36 7.70
C GLY A 2 -6.55 -7.61 6.87
N ARG A 3 -7.69 -7.76 7.55
CA ARG A 3 -9.01 -7.86 6.88
C ARG A 3 -9.34 -6.61 6.07
N ILE A 4 -10.10 -6.79 4.98
CA ILE A 4 -10.72 -5.70 4.24
C ILE A 4 -11.95 -5.22 5.02
N VAL A 5 -12.02 -3.93 5.31
CA VAL A 5 -13.14 -3.30 6.03
C VAL A 5 -13.53 -1.96 5.39
N ALA A 6 -14.80 -1.60 5.46
CA ALA A 6 -15.26 -0.28 5.06
C ALA A 6 -14.77 0.77 6.07
N LYS A 7 -14.09 1.81 5.61
CA LYS A 7 -13.62 2.94 6.43
C LYS A 7 -13.93 4.27 5.74
N PRO A 8 -14.27 5.33 6.51
CA PRO A 8 -14.28 6.69 5.97
C PRO A 8 -12.84 7.12 5.64
N VAL A 9 -12.64 7.69 4.45
CA VAL A 9 -11.36 8.20 3.98
C VAL A 9 -11.55 9.53 3.27
N ALA A 10 -10.57 10.41 3.38
CA ALA A 10 -10.57 11.68 2.65
C ALA A 10 -10.25 11.43 1.17
N GLN A 11 -11.02 12.04 0.28
CA GLN A 11 -10.76 12.10 -1.16
C GLN A 11 -10.95 13.55 -1.62
N GLY A 12 -9.83 14.26 -1.78
CA GLY A 12 -9.88 15.72 -1.94
C GLY A 12 -10.46 16.38 -0.69
N GLU A 13 -11.53 17.16 -0.87
CA GLU A 13 -12.24 17.84 0.22
C GLU A 13 -13.42 17.03 0.78
N GLU A 14 -13.68 15.83 0.25
CA GLU A 14 -14.81 14.99 0.64
C GLU A 14 -14.38 13.80 1.52
N VAL A 15 -15.30 13.31 2.36
CA VAL A 15 -15.13 12.05 3.10
C VAL A 15 -16.00 10.98 2.44
N VAL A 16 -15.37 9.94 1.91
CA VAL A 16 -16.02 8.82 1.22
C VAL A 16 -15.78 7.50 1.95
N VAL A 17 -16.66 6.52 1.80
CA VAL A 17 -16.45 5.18 2.35
C VAL A 17 -15.70 4.32 1.34
N ARG A 18 -14.52 3.79 1.71
CA ARG A 18 -13.73 2.87 0.88
C ARG A 18 -13.46 1.55 1.59
N LYS A 19 -13.27 0.49 0.80
CA LYS A 19 -12.74 -0.79 1.28
C LYS A 19 -11.24 -0.64 1.52
N MET A 20 -10.83 -0.68 2.77
CA MET A 20 -9.44 -0.53 3.18
C MET A 20 -8.91 -1.81 3.79
N MET A 21 -7.64 -2.13 3.54
CA MET A 21 -6.90 -3.19 4.22
C MET A 21 -5.63 -2.62 4.84
N THR A 22 -5.13 -3.23 5.91
CA THR A 22 -3.85 -2.87 6.50
C THR A 22 -2.78 -3.85 6.03
N LEU A 23 -1.70 -3.32 5.46
CA LEU A 23 -0.48 -4.07 5.18
C LEU A 23 0.54 -3.81 6.29
N SER A 24 1.35 -4.83 6.59
CA SER A 24 2.40 -4.75 7.60
C SER A 24 3.63 -5.42 7.04
N LEU A 25 4.75 -4.71 7.05
CA LEU A 25 6.05 -5.21 6.61
C LEU A 25 6.94 -5.45 7.83
N VAL A 26 7.43 -6.68 7.95
CA VAL A 26 8.48 -7.03 8.90
C VAL A 26 9.75 -7.24 8.10
N PHE A 27 10.84 -6.58 8.49
CA PHE A 27 12.13 -6.67 7.82
C PHE A 27 13.28 -6.67 8.83
N ASP A 28 14.44 -7.17 8.43
CA ASP A 28 15.64 -7.17 9.26
C ASP A 28 16.36 -5.82 9.14
N HIS A 29 16.35 -5.05 10.24
CA HIS A 29 16.98 -3.74 10.33
C HIS A 29 18.52 -3.76 10.19
N ARG A 30 19.15 -4.92 10.32
CA ARG A 30 20.59 -5.06 10.05
C ARG A 30 20.89 -5.07 8.55
N LEU A 31 19.89 -5.38 7.72
CA LEU A 31 20.02 -5.51 6.28
C LEU A 31 19.38 -4.35 5.51
N ALA A 32 18.33 -3.75 6.05
CA ALA A 32 17.62 -2.64 5.41
C ALA A 32 17.19 -1.58 6.42
N ASP A 33 17.22 -0.32 5.99
CA ASP A 33 16.72 0.80 6.77
C ASP A 33 15.20 0.96 6.63
N GLY A 34 14.59 1.77 7.51
CA GLY A 34 13.16 2.06 7.46
C GLY A 34 12.72 2.77 6.17
N ALA A 35 13.54 3.66 5.61
CA ALA A 35 13.20 4.41 4.40
C ALA A 35 13.03 3.51 3.15
N PRO A 36 13.99 2.63 2.79
CA PRO A 36 13.78 1.69 1.68
C PRO A 36 12.66 0.68 1.96
N ALA A 37 12.48 0.22 3.22
CA ALA A 37 11.38 -0.67 3.58
C ALA A 37 10.01 0.00 3.40
N ALA A 38 9.86 1.27 3.80
CA ALA A 38 8.64 2.05 3.61
C ALA A 38 8.32 2.23 2.12
N ARG A 39 9.31 2.65 1.31
CA ARG A 39 9.13 2.78 -0.15
C ARG A 39 8.72 1.47 -0.82
N PHE A 40 9.28 0.34 -0.37
CA PHE A 40 8.88 -0.96 -0.87
C PHE A 40 7.42 -1.27 -0.52
N LEU A 41 6.99 -1.02 0.72
CA LEU A 41 5.60 -1.23 1.13
C LEU A 41 4.65 -0.31 0.36
N ASP A 42 5.01 0.95 0.15
CA ASP A 42 4.24 1.92 -0.64
C ASP A 42 4.10 1.47 -2.09
N TYR A 43 5.18 0.96 -2.71
CA TYR A 43 5.11 0.37 -4.05
C TYR A 43 4.12 -0.79 -4.12
N ILE A 44 4.10 -1.67 -3.11
CA ILE A 44 3.11 -2.76 -3.05
C ILE A 44 1.68 -2.20 -2.88
N CYS A 45 1.49 -1.14 -2.09
CA CYS A 45 0.19 -0.46 -1.98
C CYS A 45 -0.26 0.08 -3.34
N GLU A 46 0.60 0.79 -4.07
CA GLU A 46 0.30 1.33 -5.41
C GLU A 46 -0.11 0.22 -6.39
N LEU A 47 0.63 -0.89 -6.44
CA LEU A 47 0.29 -2.01 -7.32
C LEU A 47 -1.06 -2.66 -6.98
N ILE A 48 -1.45 -2.67 -5.71
CA ILE A 48 -2.75 -3.23 -5.29
C ILE A 48 -3.90 -2.25 -5.60
N GLU A 49 -3.66 -0.95 -5.42
CA GLU A 49 -4.63 0.10 -5.73
C GLU A 49 -4.81 0.31 -7.25
N GLU A 50 -3.73 0.13 -8.01
CA GLU A 50 -3.67 0.28 -9.46
C GLU A 50 -3.04 -0.97 -10.15
N PRO A 51 -3.77 -2.10 -10.24
CA PRO A 51 -3.22 -3.38 -10.71
C PRO A 51 -2.66 -3.38 -12.13
N TYR A 52 -3.06 -2.44 -12.98
CA TYR A 52 -2.56 -2.36 -14.35
C TYR A 52 -1.07 -2.00 -14.41
N LEU A 53 -0.53 -1.36 -13.37
CA LEU A 53 0.90 -1.02 -13.25
C LEU A 53 1.81 -2.26 -13.29
N LEU A 54 1.32 -3.43 -12.84
CA LEU A 54 2.05 -4.70 -12.94
C LEU A 54 2.43 -5.04 -14.38
N PHE A 55 1.56 -4.74 -15.34
CA PHE A 55 1.80 -5.04 -16.75
C PHE A 55 2.70 -4.01 -17.44
N LEU A 56 2.80 -2.79 -16.90
CA LEU A 56 3.67 -1.74 -17.43
C LEU A 56 5.12 -1.89 -16.97
N THR A 57 5.33 -2.46 -15.77
CA THR A 57 6.68 -2.71 -15.23
C THR A 57 7.28 -4.03 -15.71
N THR A 58 6.48 -4.95 -16.25
CA THR A 58 6.94 -6.23 -16.79
C THR A 58 7.29 -6.04 -18.27
N ARG A 59 8.58 -5.83 -18.57
CA ARG A 59 9.09 -5.86 -19.96
C ARG A 59 9.29 -7.30 -20.44
#